data_AF-A0A5C5XH62-F1
#
_entry.id   AF-A0A5C5XH62-F1
#
_cell.length_a   1.000
_cell.length_b   1.000
_cell.length_c   1.000
_cell.angle_alpha   90.00
_cell.angle_beta   90.00
_cell.angle_gamma   90.00
#
_symmetry.space_group_name_H-M   'P 1'
#
loop_
_entity.id
_entity.type
_entity.pdbx_description
1 polymer ?
#
loop_
_entity_poly.entity_id
_entity_poly.type
_entity_poly.pdbx_seq_one_letter_code
_entity_poly.pdbx_strand_id
1 'polypeptide(L)'
;MGLTSALTTSLNGLALNEQTIDVIGNNIANAGTNGYKASNVLFQTQLSRTLSVGSRPTTGNGGTNPKQIGLGANSAAIVKDFTQGSITNSASPSDLAIQGDGFFIVSGSDGNVYTRAGNFNLSSEDSLVTPAGLRVQGYGVDEDFNLVTTQLTDIEIPLGDLTVAQQTRNVEISGAVLSTGSVSTQGTTLSSQDAFVNTAGGTVVGGDTASGTTLLTDLYKDGDTTALFNANDVITFTPRKGGRLLEPQTLAVTATTSLAELLTMMDQTLGIHSGGDVPTEGGSNPGITIDANGLIQVIGNRGSVNDISLTLGDFTKTDGTTSATVEIPFSKNQTADGESSITDFIVYDSLGQEVNVKLTTYLESRDSTSSTFRYFLESNDDSDADVVLANGSFVFDGVGEVSSGAIQQFSIDRNNTAAVSPMQINIDFSTLTGISTTSAGSAITLQSQDGSSPGSLSRFVIDETGVINGIFDNGIIRTLGQVVLARFSNPQGLLDNGNTTFLEGVSSGTPFLVTAGNFGAGTIRSGSIELSNTDIGRNLVDLIVSSTNYRGNARVIDSVQRLVDELLLLGR
;
A
#
# COMPACT_ATOMS: atom_id res chain seq x y z
N MET A 1 -5.92 18.42 -79.40
CA MET A 1 -5.91 17.24 -78.50
C MET A 1 -4.66 17.15 -77.62
N GLY A 2 -3.43 17.34 -78.14
CA GLY A 2 -2.21 17.25 -77.31
C GLY A 2 -1.99 18.41 -76.33
N LEU A 3 -2.31 19.66 -76.73
CA LEU A 3 -2.17 20.84 -75.85
C LEU A 3 -3.17 20.81 -74.68
N THR A 4 -4.40 20.35 -74.94
CA THR A 4 -5.43 20.20 -73.90
C THR A 4 -5.07 19.12 -72.88
N SER A 5 -4.50 17.98 -73.32
CA SER A 5 -4.04 16.95 -72.37
C SER A 5 -2.84 17.42 -71.55
N ALA A 6 -1.91 18.18 -72.15
CA ALA A 6 -0.78 18.77 -71.43
C ALA A 6 -1.27 19.74 -70.34
N LEU A 7 -2.22 20.62 -70.66
CA LEU A 7 -2.84 21.52 -69.67
C LEU A 7 -3.51 20.76 -68.52
N THR A 8 -4.29 19.73 -68.80
CA THR A 8 -4.99 18.97 -67.75
C THR A 8 -4.04 18.21 -66.85
N THR A 9 -2.97 17.64 -67.41
CA THR A 9 -1.93 16.92 -66.65
C THR A 9 -1.09 17.88 -65.80
N SER A 10 -0.74 19.06 -66.32
CA SER A 10 -0.04 20.10 -65.55
C SER A 10 -0.91 20.72 -64.46
N LEU A 11 -2.21 20.93 -64.71
CA LEU A 11 -3.16 21.40 -63.69
C LEU A 11 -3.34 20.39 -62.56
N ASN A 12 -3.49 19.10 -62.90
CA ASN A 12 -3.54 18.02 -61.91
C ASN A 12 -2.24 17.96 -61.08
N GLY A 13 -1.06 18.03 -61.73
CA GLY A 13 0.21 18.08 -61.03
C GLY A 13 0.33 19.31 -60.11
N LEU A 14 -0.22 20.45 -60.50
CA LEU A 14 -0.22 21.67 -59.69
C LEU A 14 -1.05 21.50 -58.41
N ALA A 15 -2.28 20.99 -58.52
CA ALA A 15 -3.14 20.71 -57.38
C ALA A 15 -2.55 19.66 -56.42
N LEU A 16 -1.88 18.64 -56.95
CA LEU A 16 -1.20 17.63 -56.10
C LEU A 16 -0.03 18.22 -55.31
N ASN A 17 0.74 19.12 -55.90
CA ASN A 17 1.83 19.79 -55.18
C ASN A 17 1.30 20.78 -54.14
N GLU A 18 0.15 21.43 -54.38
CA GLU A 18 -0.55 22.27 -53.37
C GLU A 18 -0.93 21.43 -52.15
N GLN A 19 -1.57 20.27 -52.34
CA GLN A 19 -1.91 19.35 -51.26
C GLN A 19 -0.66 18.90 -50.47
N THR A 20 0.46 18.65 -51.13
CA THR A 20 1.72 18.33 -50.45
C THR A 20 2.27 19.51 -49.66
N ILE A 21 2.20 20.72 -50.20
CA ILE A 21 2.61 21.95 -49.49
C ILE A 21 1.77 22.13 -48.22
N ASP A 22 0.45 21.89 -48.28
CA ASP A 22 -0.43 22.00 -47.12
C ASP A 22 -0.08 20.99 -46.03
N VAL A 23 0.14 19.72 -46.41
CA VAL A 23 0.52 18.66 -45.47
C VAL A 23 1.88 18.92 -44.84
N ILE A 24 2.88 19.34 -45.63
CA ILE A 24 4.21 19.69 -45.11
C ILE A 24 4.12 20.93 -44.20
N GLY A 25 3.34 21.94 -44.57
CA GLY A 25 3.10 23.13 -43.77
C GLY A 25 2.48 22.78 -42.41
N ASN A 26 1.51 21.86 -42.39
CA ASN A 26 0.90 21.36 -41.16
C ASN A 26 1.91 20.59 -40.28
N ASN A 27 2.73 19.73 -40.88
CA ASN A 27 3.79 19.03 -40.15
C ASN A 27 4.77 20.02 -39.50
N ILE A 28 5.28 21.00 -40.24
CA ILE A 28 6.20 22.01 -39.73
C ILE A 28 5.56 22.80 -38.58
N ALA A 29 4.28 23.20 -38.71
CA ALA A 29 3.56 23.92 -37.68
C ALA A 29 3.41 23.10 -36.37
N ASN A 30 3.27 21.78 -36.49
CA ASN A 30 3.12 20.85 -35.38
C ASN A 30 4.42 20.16 -34.95
N ALA A 31 5.58 20.67 -35.38
CA ALA A 31 6.88 20.10 -34.98
C ALA A 31 7.14 20.22 -33.46
N GLY A 32 6.53 21.19 -32.78
CA GLY A 32 6.62 21.36 -31.33
C GLY A 32 5.51 20.69 -30.53
N THR A 33 4.52 20.08 -31.19
CA THR A 33 3.36 19.49 -30.52
C THR A 33 3.70 18.08 -30.00
N ASN A 34 3.50 17.85 -28.71
CA ASN A 34 3.76 16.55 -28.08
C ASN A 34 2.83 15.46 -28.65
N GLY A 35 3.39 14.29 -28.94
CA GLY A 35 2.66 13.15 -29.49
C GLY A 35 2.14 13.32 -30.92
N TYR A 36 2.50 14.40 -31.64
CA TYR A 36 2.07 14.60 -33.02
C TYR A 36 2.72 13.60 -33.99
N LYS A 37 1.91 13.11 -34.95
CA LYS A 37 2.33 12.17 -36.00
C LYS A 37 2.27 12.86 -37.37
N ALA A 38 3.44 13.01 -37.99
CA ALA A 38 3.62 13.61 -39.30
C ALA A 38 2.80 12.90 -40.36
N SER A 39 2.28 13.64 -41.34
CA SER A 39 1.49 13.09 -42.44
C SER A 39 2.26 13.19 -43.75
N ASN A 40 2.07 12.21 -44.64
CA ASN A 40 2.71 12.17 -45.96
C ASN A 40 1.66 11.94 -47.05
N VAL A 41 1.82 12.60 -48.19
CA VAL A 41 0.97 12.42 -49.38
C VAL A 41 1.57 11.34 -50.28
N LEU A 42 0.80 10.31 -50.59
CA LEU A 42 1.19 9.26 -51.53
C LEU A 42 0.56 9.52 -52.89
N PHE A 43 1.36 9.47 -53.95
CA PHE A 43 0.89 9.64 -55.33
C PHE A 43 0.81 8.31 -56.06
N GLN A 44 -0.18 8.18 -56.94
CA GLN A 44 -0.30 7.07 -57.89
C GLN A 44 -0.49 7.60 -59.31
N THR A 45 0.04 6.90 -60.31
CA THR A 45 -0.16 7.29 -61.71
C THR A 45 -1.62 7.11 -62.11
N GLN A 46 -2.15 8.05 -62.90
CA GLN A 46 -3.44 7.87 -63.58
C GLN A 46 -3.30 6.85 -64.74
N LEU A 47 -4.42 6.29 -65.20
CA LEU A 47 -4.49 5.38 -66.36
C LEU A 47 -3.60 5.87 -67.52
N SER A 48 -2.84 4.97 -68.14
CA SER A 48 -2.07 5.29 -69.34
C SER A 48 -2.88 5.00 -70.60
N ARG A 49 -2.79 5.88 -71.60
CA ARG A 49 -3.36 5.64 -72.92
C ARG A 49 -2.35 4.83 -73.74
N THR A 50 -2.70 3.58 -74.06
CA THR A 50 -1.89 2.73 -74.94
C THR A 50 -2.17 3.05 -76.40
N LEU A 51 -1.16 3.54 -77.12
CA LEU A 51 -1.21 3.84 -78.55
C LEU A 51 -0.76 2.64 -79.41
N SER A 52 0.11 1.79 -78.88
CA SER A 52 0.50 0.51 -79.47
C SER A 52 0.95 -0.43 -78.37
N VAL A 53 0.55 -1.70 -78.45
CA VAL A 53 0.91 -2.75 -77.48
C VAL A 53 2.31 -3.32 -77.76
N GLY A 54 2.94 -2.89 -78.86
CA GLY A 54 4.19 -3.49 -79.34
C GLY A 54 3.95 -4.81 -80.07
N SER A 55 5.01 -5.38 -80.63
CA SER A 55 4.96 -6.67 -81.34
C SER A 55 6.21 -7.51 -81.06
N ARG A 56 6.04 -8.84 -81.06
CA ARG A 56 7.14 -9.78 -80.82
C ARG A 56 8.10 -9.82 -82.02
N PRO A 57 9.41 -10.02 -81.82
CA PRO A 57 10.37 -10.16 -82.91
C PRO A 57 10.05 -11.38 -83.81
N THR A 58 10.24 -11.22 -85.12
CA THR A 58 10.13 -12.28 -86.14
C THR A 58 11.40 -12.32 -86.99
N THR A 59 11.57 -13.34 -87.84
CA THR A 59 12.80 -13.56 -88.65
C THR A 59 13.16 -12.39 -89.56
N GLY A 60 12.21 -11.50 -89.89
CA GLY A 60 12.44 -10.30 -90.71
C GLY A 60 12.25 -8.96 -89.99
N ASN A 61 11.93 -8.94 -88.69
CA ASN A 61 11.66 -7.70 -87.95
C ASN A 61 11.94 -7.85 -86.45
N GLY A 62 12.69 -6.92 -85.86
CA GLY A 62 13.19 -6.99 -84.46
C GLY A 62 12.16 -6.78 -83.35
N GLY A 63 10.86 -6.76 -83.66
CA GLY A 63 9.79 -6.40 -82.73
C GLY A 63 9.71 -4.89 -82.49
N THR A 64 8.64 -4.45 -81.82
CA THR A 64 8.42 -3.03 -81.49
C THR A 64 7.98 -2.87 -80.04
N ASN A 65 8.48 -1.82 -79.39
CA ASN A 65 8.10 -1.50 -78.02
C ASN A 65 6.67 -0.91 -77.94
N PRO A 66 5.95 -1.15 -76.84
CA PRO A 66 4.68 -0.50 -76.60
C PRO A 66 4.87 1.02 -76.51
N LYS A 67 3.90 1.76 -77.06
CA LYS A 67 3.84 3.22 -76.97
C LYS A 67 2.67 3.58 -76.06
N GLN A 68 2.98 4.14 -74.90
CA GLN A 68 1.98 4.56 -73.92
C GLN A 68 2.22 6.01 -73.53
N ILE A 69 1.13 6.76 -73.31
CA ILE A 69 1.17 8.13 -72.80
C ILE A 69 0.48 8.12 -71.43
N GLY A 70 1.17 8.56 -70.39
CA GLY A 70 0.59 8.76 -69.07
C GLY A 70 -0.33 9.99 -69.04
N LEU A 71 -1.43 9.90 -68.29
CA LEU A 71 -2.41 10.99 -68.16
C LEU A 71 -2.18 11.86 -66.92
N GLY A 72 -1.18 11.55 -66.11
CA GLY A 72 -0.81 12.31 -64.91
C GLY A 72 -0.73 11.43 -63.68
N ALA A 73 -1.01 12.01 -62.52
CA ALA A 73 -1.04 11.32 -61.23
C ALA A 73 -2.32 11.67 -60.46
N ASN A 74 -2.58 11.00 -59.35
CA ASN A 74 -3.63 11.35 -58.39
C ASN A 74 -3.08 11.13 -56.98
N SER A 75 -3.67 11.82 -55.99
CA SER A 75 -3.42 11.54 -54.58
C SER A 75 -4.07 10.20 -54.23
N ALA A 76 -3.27 9.25 -53.77
CA ALA A 76 -3.74 7.92 -53.38
C ALA A 76 -4.27 7.95 -51.95
N ALA A 77 -3.51 8.57 -51.04
CA ALA A 77 -3.87 8.74 -49.63
C ALA A 77 -2.98 9.82 -48.98
N ILE A 78 -3.49 10.43 -47.91
CA ILE A 78 -2.68 11.11 -46.91
C ILE A 78 -2.57 10.14 -45.73
N VAL A 79 -1.37 9.65 -45.45
CA VAL A 79 -1.13 8.66 -44.39
C VAL A 79 -0.37 9.31 -43.25
N LYS A 80 -0.71 8.95 -42.01
CA LYS A 80 0.04 9.37 -40.83
C LYS A 80 1.21 8.41 -40.60
N ASP A 81 2.37 8.95 -40.30
CA ASP A 81 3.53 8.17 -39.90
C ASP A 81 3.45 7.94 -38.39
N PHE A 82 3.12 6.71 -37.98
CA PHE A 82 3.03 6.31 -36.57
C PHE A 82 4.38 5.90 -35.96
N THR A 83 5.49 6.10 -36.67
CA THR A 83 6.82 5.91 -36.08
C THR A 83 6.98 6.77 -34.83
N GLN A 84 7.78 6.27 -33.90
CA GLN A 84 8.03 6.91 -32.63
C GLN A 84 8.83 8.22 -32.81
N GLY A 85 8.40 9.27 -32.12
CA GLY A 85 9.17 10.51 -31.98
C GLY A 85 10.28 10.38 -30.94
N SER A 86 11.09 11.43 -30.77
CA SER A 86 12.08 11.45 -29.70
C SER A 86 11.40 11.52 -28.33
N ILE A 87 11.89 10.78 -27.35
CA ILE A 87 11.40 10.82 -25.97
C ILE A 87 12.33 11.71 -25.14
N THR A 88 11.77 12.71 -24.48
CA THR A 88 12.50 13.61 -23.58
C THR A 88 11.99 13.48 -22.15
N ASN A 89 12.90 13.59 -21.17
CA ASN A 89 12.51 13.62 -19.76
C ASN A 89 11.71 14.89 -19.46
N SER A 90 10.69 14.76 -18.62
CA SER A 90 9.90 15.86 -18.05
C SER A 90 10.19 16.02 -16.56
N ALA A 91 9.81 17.17 -16.01
CA ALA A 91 9.86 17.44 -14.58
C ALA A 91 8.60 16.96 -13.84
N SER A 92 7.48 16.74 -14.54
CA SER A 92 6.24 16.27 -13.92
C SER A 92 6.20 14.75 -13.82
N PRO A 93 5.87 14.16 -12.66
CA PRO A 93 5.71 12.71 -12.51
C PRO A 93 4.48 12.16 -13.25
N SER A 94 3.49 13.02 -13.53
CA SER A 94 2.26 12.68 -14.28
C SER A 94 2.49 12.55 -15.79
N ASP A 95 3.63 13.02 -16.30
CA ASP A 95 3.94 12.93 -17.72
C ASP A 95 4.43 11.53 -18.09
N LEU A 96 3.80 10.94 -19.09
CA LEU A 96 4.06 9.58 -19.56
C LEU A 96 4.42 9.57 -21.04
N ALA A 97 5.41 8.76 -21.41
CA ALA A 97 5.71 8.44 -22.80
C ALA A 97 5.57 6.93 -23.03
N ILE A 98 5.01 6.54 -24.17
CA ILE A 98 4.99 5.12 -24.58
C ILE A 98 6.26 4.88 -25.38
N GLN A 99 7.05 3.86 -25.02
CA GLN A 99 8.18 3.38 -25.82
C GLN A 99 7.76 2.15 -26.61
N GLY A 100 7.51 2.34 -27.92
CA GLY A 100 6.99 1.30 -28.82
C GLY A 100 5.54 1.54 -29.24
N ASP A 101 4.80 0.46 -29.49
CA ASP A 101 3.45 0.51 -30.05
C ASP A 101 2.36 0.55 -28.98
N GLY A 102 1.36 1.40 -29.13
CA GLY A 102 0.21 1.49 -28.23
C GLY A 102 -0.25 2.93 -28.05
N PHE A 103 -1.51 3.14 -27.72
CA PHE A 103 -2.09 4.46 -27.47
C PHE A 103 -2.62 4.53 -26.05
N PHE A 104 -2.47 5.68 -25.40
CA PHE A 104 -3.22 5.96 -24.18
C PHE A 104 -4.70 6.04 -24.52
N ILE A 105 -5.52 5.51 -23.61
CA ILE A 105 -6.98 5.56 -23.72
C ILE A 105 -7.43 6.68 -22.79
N VAL A 106 -8.17 7.64 -23.33
CA VAL A 106 -8.76 8.72 -22.54
C VAL A 106 -10.26 8.80 -22.84
N SER A 107 -11.07 9.06 -21.82
CA SER A 107 -12.52 9.19 -21.97
C SER A 107 -12.91 10.66 -22.14
N GLY A 108 -13.81 10.90 -23.09
CA GLY A 108 -14.50 12.17 -23.28
C GLY A 108 -16.01 12.02 -23.17
N SER A 109 -16.75 13.10 -23.42
CA SER A 109 -18.23 13.09 -23.42
C SER A 109 -18.83 12.14 -24.46
N ASP A 110 -18.12 11.92 -25.56
CA ASP A 110 -18.58 11.14 -26.71
C ASP A 110 -18.02 9.70 -26.72
N GLY A 111 -17.33 9.28 -25.64
CA GLY A 111 -16.73 7.96 -25.49
C GLY A 111 -15.20 7.98 -25.40
N ASN A 112 -14.59 6.81 -25.62
CA ASN A 112 -13.14 6.64 -25.54
C ASN A 112 -12.44 7.17 -26.80
N VAL A 113 -11.40 7.98 -26.60
CA VAL A 113 -10.48 8.46 -27.63
C VAL A 113 -9.05 8.02 -27.28
N TYR A 114 -8.19 8.02 -28.30
CA TYR A 114 -6.84 7.46 -28.20
C TYR A 114 -5.80 8.52 -28.46
N THR A 115 -4.71 8.53 -27.72
CA THR A 115 -3.64 9.53 -27.95
C THR A 115 -2.25 8.95 -27.71
N ARG A 116 -1.25 9.59 -28.32
CA ARG A 116 0.17 9.37 -28.01
C ARG A 116 0.73 10.47 -27.11
N ALA A 117 0.02 11.59 -26.96
CA ALA A 117 0.42 12.64 -26.07
C ALA A 117 0.15 12.20 -24.63
N GLY A 118 1.19 12.13 -23.81
CA GLY A 118 1.06 11.78 -22.39
C GLY A 118 1.44 12.92 -21.45
N ASN A 119 1.15 14.16 -21.84
CA ASN A 119 1.25 15.31 -20.94
C ASN A 119 -0.01 15.41 -20.08
N PHE A 120 -0.05 14.64 -19.00
CA PHE A 120 -1.21 14.56 -18.11
C PHE A 120 -1.04 15.43 -16.87
N ASN A 121 -2.15 15.93 -16.33
CA ASN A 121 -2.21 16.67 -15.08
C ASN A 121 -3.26 16.06 -14.16
N LEU A 122 -3.12 16.28 -12.85
CA LEU A 122 -4.16 15.92 -11.89
C LEU A 122 -5.25 17.00 -11.87
N SER A 123 -6.50 16.57 -11.97
CA SER A 123 -7.66 17.44 -11.78
C SER A 123 -7.94 17.68 -10.29
N SER A 124 -8.88 18.56 -9.96
CA SER A 124 -9.34 18.76 -8.58
C SER A 124 -10.14 17.58 -8.02
N GLU A 125 -10.55 16.64 -8.87
CA GLU A 125 -11.23 15.38 -8.52
C GLU A 125 -10.22 14.22 -8.48
N ASP A 126 -8.93 14.54 -8.34
CA ASP A 126 -7.81 13.59 -8.26
C ASP A 126 -7.64 12.65 -9.47
N SER A 127 -8.46 12.81 -10.50
CA SER A 127 -8.35 12.07 -11.75
C SER A 127 -7.21 12.58 -12.63
N LEU A 128 -6.50 11.66 -13.28
CA LEU A 128 -5.49 11.99 -14.27
C LEU A 128 -6.15 12.44 -15.57
N VAL A 129 -5.91 13.68 -15.99
CA VAL A 129 -6.55 14.31 -17.16
C VAL A 129 -5.53 14.84 -18.16
N THR A 130 -5.90 14.83 -19.43
CA THR A 130 -5.20 15.59 -20.49
C THR A 130 -5.42 17.10 -20.30
N PRO A 131 -4.63 17.97 -20.96
CA PRO A 131 -4.88 19.42 -20.92
C PRO A 131 -6.21 19.83 -21.54
N ALA A 132 -6.83 18.94 -22.33
CA ALA A 132 -8.18 19.11 -22.88
C ALA A 132 -9.30 18.65 -21.92
N GLY A 133 -8.96 18.15 -20.71
CA GLY A 133 -9.91 17.68 -19.71
C GLY A 133 -10.40 16.24 -19.89
N LEU A 134 -9.85 15.50 -20.86
CA LEU A 134 -10.18 14.08 -21.07
C LEU A 134 -9.50 13.22 -20.00
N ARG A 135 -10.23 12.26 -19.41
CA ARG A 135 -9.74 11.44 -18.27
C ARG A 135 -9.03 10.19 -18.74
N VAL A 136 -7.84 9.91 -18.19
CA VAL A 136 -7.07 8.71 -18.53
C VAL A 136 -7.75 7.46 -17.98
N GLN A 137 -7.91 6.46 -18.84
CA GLN A 137 -8.51 5.18 -18.49
C GLN A 137 -7.46 4.15 -18.11
N GLY A 138 -7.82 3.26 -17.20
CA GLY A 138 -7.02 2.09 -16.89
C GLY A 138 -7.76 1.09 -16.01
N TYR A 139 -7.02 0.22 -15.35
CA TYR A 139 -7.56 -0.70 -14.36
C TYR A 139 -7.45 -0.07 -12.97
N GLY A 140 -8.58 0.03 -12.27
CA GLY A 140 -8.62 0.45 -10.87
C GLY A 140 -8.17 -0.64 -9.90
N VAL A 141 -8.26 -0.34 -8.61
CA VAL A 141 -7.99 -1.30 -7.53
C VAL A 141 -9.23 -1.58 -6.69
N ASP A 142 -9.26 -2.73 -6.02
CA ASP A 142 -10.25 -3.05 -5.00
C ASP A 142 -9.89 -2.46 -3.62
N GLU A 143 -10.72 -2.72 -2.60
CA GLU A 143 -10.52 -2.23 -1.22
C GLU A 143 -9.19 -2.72 -0.60
N ASP A 144 -8.62 -3.82 -1.10
CA ASP A 144 -7.35 -4.39 -0.67
C ASP A 144 -6.16 -3.91 -1.52
N PHE A 145 -6.36 -2.92 -2.39
CA PHE A 145 -5.37 -2.37 -3.33
C PHE A 145 -4.88 -3.36 -4.41
N ASN A 146 -5.67 -4.39 -4.74
CA ASN A 146 -5.36 -5.31 -5.85
C ASN A 146 -5.97 -4.81 -7.16
N LEU A 147 -5.25 -5.00 -8.27
CA LEU A 147 -5.68 -4.55 -9.60
C LEU A 147 -6.90 -5.33 -10.12
N VAL A 148 -7.97 -4.60 -10.44
CA VAL A 148 -9.20 -5.13 -11.03
C VAL A 148 -9.14 -4.98 -12.55
N THR A 149 -8.80 -6.06 -13.26
CA THR A 149 -8.57 -6.04 -14.71
C THR A 149 -9.84 -6.29 -15.56
N THR A 150 -11.02 -6.33 -14.93
CA THR A 150 -12.28 -6.71 -15.60
C THR A 150 -12.95 -5.57 -16.37
N GLN A 151 -12.71 -4.32 -15.99
CA GLN A 151 -13.32 -3.15 -16.60
C GLN A 151 -12.36 -1.95 -16.59
N LEU A 152 -12.50 -1.05 -17.57
CA LEU A 152 -11.79 0.22 -17.58
C LEU A 152 -12.52 1.22 -16.67
N THR A 153 -11.74 1.90 -15.83
CA THR A 153 -12.20 2.99 -14.96
C THR A 153 -11.30 4.21 -15.16
N ASP A 154 -11.80 5.37 -14.73
CA ASP A 154 -10.97 6.58 -14.60
C ASP A 154 -9.83 6.30 -13.60
N ILE A 155 -8.62 6.77 -13.91
CA ILE A 155 -7.47 6.66 -13.01
C ILE A 155 -7.49 7.82 -12.02
N GLU A 156 -7.69 7.48 -10.75
CA GLU A 156 -7.73 8.42 -9.62
C GLU A 156 -6.46 8.28 -8.75
N ILE A 157 -5.88 9.42 -8.38
CA ILE A 157 -4.68 9.51 -7.54
C ILE A 157 -4.93 10.56 -6.44
N PRO A 158 -5.66 10.19 -5.37
CA PRO A 158 -6.07 11.10 -4.29
C PRO A 158 -4.90 11.49 -3.38
N LEU A 159 -4.12 12.49 -3.80
CA LEU A 159 -2.97 13.01 -3.06
C LEU A 159 -3.45 13.74 -1.79
N GLY A 160 -2.90 13.36 -0.63
CA GLY A 160 -3.20 13.96 0.67
C GLY A 160 -4.50 13.47 1.33
N ASP A 161 -5.50 13.05 0.56
CA ASP A 161 -6.81 12.65 1.10
C ASP A 161 -6.89 11.16 1.44
N LEU A 162 -6.23 10.31 0.66
CA LEU A 162 -6.20 8.87 0.94
C LEU A 162 -5.28 8.60 2.13
N THR A 163 -5.88 8.08 3.20
CA THR A 163 -5.16 7.64 4.39
C THR A 163 -5.17 6.12 4.49
N VAL A 164 -4.01 5.54 4.77
CA VAL A 164 -3.84 4.10 4.92
C VAL A 164 -3.03 3.84 6.18
N ALA A 165 -3.52 2.93 7.01
CA ALA A 165 -2.77 2.33 8.10
C ALA A 165 -2.43 0.88 7.76
N GLN A 166 -1.47 0.30 8.48
CA GLN A 166 -1.15 -1.11 8.37
C GLN A 166 -1.12 -1.74 9.75
N GLN A 167 -1.93 -2.80 9.90
CA GLN A 167 -1.92 -3.63 11.09
C GLN A 167 -0.57 -4.33 11.24
N THR A 168 -0.01 -4.34 12.45
CA THR A 168 1.18 -5.14 12.76
C THR A 168 0.81 -6.63 12.70
N ARG A 169 1.56 -7.41 11.91
CA ARG A 169 1.48 -8.88 11.84
C ARG A 169 2.77 -9.53 12.29
N ASN A 170 3.91 -8.86 12.15
CA ASN A 170 5.21 -9.39 12.53
C ASN A 170 6.01 -8.35 13.32
N VAL A 171 6.63 -8.81 14.40
CA VAL A 171 7.45 -8.02 15.32
C VAL A 171 8.77 -8.73 15.50
N GLU A 172 9.87 -8.04 15.25
CA GLU A 172 11.23 -8.55 15.44
C GLU A 172 11.83 -7.95 16.72
N ILE A 173 12.30 -8.82 17.60
CA ILE A 173 12.87 -8.45 18.89
C ILE A 173 14.37 -8.73 18.89
N SER A 174 15.16 -7.73 19.26
CA SER A 174 16.62 -7.85 19.37
C SER A 174 17.13 -7.44 20.74
N GLY A 175 18.37 -7.80 21.01
CA GLY A 175 19.03 -7.49 22.26
C GLY A 175 19.90 -8.62 22.77
N ALA A 176 20.34 -8.46 24.00
CA ALA A 176 21.18 -9.43 24.67
C ALA A 176 20.62 -9.71 26.06
N VAL A 177 20.41 -10.99 26.36
CA VAL A 177 20.01 -11.46 27.70
C VAL A 177 21.18 -12.11 28.42
N LEU A 178 21.19 -11.98 29.74
CA LEU A 178 22.27 -12.47 30.58
C LEU A 178 22.06 -13.94 30.96
N SER A 179 22.47 -14.85 30.08
CA SER A 179 22.40 -16.30 30.34
C SER A 179 23.24 -16.76 31.54
N THR A 180 24.26 -15.98 31.94
CA THR A 180 25.09 -16.27 33.13
C THR A 180 24.48 -15.75 34.44
N GLY A 181 23.31 -15.10 34.39
CA GLY A 181 22.61 -14.53 35.53
C GLY A 181 22.15 -15.57 36.56
N SER A 182 21.50 -15.07 37.61
CA SER A 182 20.87 -15.94 38.62
C SER A 182 19.62 -16.57 38.02
N VAL A 183 19.53 -17.91 38.05
CA VAL A 183 18.34 -18.63 37.60
C VAL A 183 17.20 -18.34 38.58
N SER A 184 15.99 -18.08 38.07
CA SER A 184 14.83 -17.84 38.91
C SER A 184 14.33 -19.13 39.56
N THR A 185 14.40 -19.18 40.89
CA THR A 185 13.96 -20.33 41.67
C THR A 185 12.61 -20.12 42.33
N GLN A 186 12.19 -18.86 42.50
CA GLN A 186 10.98 -18.51 43.23
C GLN A 186 10.29 -17.24 42.73
N GLY A 187 8.97 -17.22 42.89
CA GLY A 187 8.11 -16.05 42.67
C GLY A 187 7.85 -15.27 43.95
N THR A 188 7.05 -14.20 43.86
CA THR A 188 6.57 -13.49 45.05
C THR A 188 5.45 -14.28 45.71
N THR A 189 5.47 -14.45 47.03
CA THR A 189 4.31 -14.92 47.78
C THR A 189 3.94 -13.91 48.85
N LEU A 190 2.72 -13.40 48.82
CA LEU A 190 2.15 -12.50 49.82
C LEU A 190 0.93 -13.16 50.45
N SER A 191 0.75 -12.98 51.75
CA SER A 191 -0.48 -13.37 52.46
C SER A 191 -1.08 -12.15 53.13
N SER A 192 -2.41 -12.03 53.17
CA SER A 192 -3.06 -11.03 54.02
C SER A 192 -2.70 -11.30 55.49
N GLN A 193 -2.51 -10.24 56.28
CA GLN A 193 -2.24 -10.39 57.71
C GLN A 193 -3.52 -10.67 58.51
N ASP A 194 -4.65 -10.18 58.00
CA ASP A 194 -5.98 -10.40 58.55
C ASP A 194 -6.68 -11.56 57.80
N ALA A 195 -7.37 -12.43 58.53
CA ALA A 195 -8.28 -13.43 57.96
C ALA A 195 -9.64 -12.79 57.68
N PHE A 196 -10.29 -13.20 56.60
CA PHE A 196 -11.59 -12.70 56.20
C PHE A 196 -12.70 -13.70 56.50
N VAL A 197 -13.81 -13.19 57.02
CA VAL A 197 -14.99 -13.96 57.40
C VAL A 197 -16.22 -13.46 56.64
N ASN A 198 -17.14 -14.37 56.35
CA ASN A 198 -18.44 -14.05 55.78
C ASN A 198 -19.45 -13.84 56.91
N THR A 199 -20.05 -12.65 56.99
CA THR A 199 -21.07 -12.32 57.99
C THR A 199 -22.40 -11.95 57.32
N ALA A 200 -22.93 -12.86 56.52
CA ALA A 200 -24.25 -12.72 55.91
C ALA A 200 -25.32 -12.39 56.98
N GLY A 201 -25.86 -11.16 56.95
CA GLY A 201 -26.91 -10.72 57.88
C GLY A 201 -26.45 -10.06 59.19
N GLY A 202 -25.18 -9.64 59.29
CA GLY A 202 -24.73 -8.67 60.31
C GLY A 202 -24.55 -9.21 61.74
N THR A 203 -24.51 -10.52 61.94
CA THR A 203 -24.10 -11.13 63.22
C THR A 203 -22.84 -11.95 63.01
N VAL A 204 -21.68 -11.47 63.47
CA VAL A 204 -20.39 -12.15 63.39
C VAL A 204 -20.48 -13.46 64.18
N VAL A 205 -20.81 -14.56 63.52
CA VAL A 205 -20.65 -15.89 64.10
C VAL A 205 -19.26 -16.33 63.68
N GLY A 206 -18.29 -16.19 64.58
CA GLY A 206 -16.94 -16.71 64.35
C GLY A 206 -17.03 -18.18 63.91
N GLY A 207 -16.59 -18.46 62.68
CA GLY A 207 -16.64 -19.80 62.10
C GLY A 207 -16.86 -19.86 60.59
N ASP A 208 -17.48 -18.85 59.97
CA ASP A 208 -17.73 -18.84 58.52
C ASP A 208 -16.60 -18.11 57.77
N THR A 209 -15.56 -18.86 57.44
CA THR A 209 -14.43 -18.38 56.62
C THR A 209 -14.92 -17.87 55.27
N ALA A 210 -14.42 -16.70 54.83
CA ALA A 210 -14.75 -16.18 53.52
C ALA A 210 -14.27 -17.11 52.41
N SER A 211 -15.07 -17.23 51.34
CA SER A 211 -14.73 -18.00 50.14
C SER A 211 -14.98 -17.13 48.91
N GLY A 212 -14.60 -17.60 47.72
CA GLY A 212 -14.81 -16.85 46.49
C GLY A 212 -16.26 -16.43 46.23
N THR A 213 -17.24 -17.15 46.78
CA THR A 213 -18.67 -16.81 46.65
C THR A 213 -19.19 -15.81 47.68
N THR A 214 -18.38 -15.41 48.66
CA THR A 214 -18.77 -14.40 49.66
C THR A 214 -19.01 -13.06 48.97
N LEU A 215 -20.14 -12.41 49.26
CA LEU A 215 -20.43 -11.06 48.75
C LEU A 215 -19.51 -10.03 49.41
N LEU A 216 -19.08 -9.02 48.66
CA LEU A 216 -18.19 -7.97 49.18
C LEU A 216 -18.84 -7.15 50.31
N THR A 217 -20.16 -7.02 50.31
CA THR A 217 -20.92 -6.35 51.38
C THR A 217 -20.96 -7.16 52.69
N ASP A 218 -20.75 -8.47 52.60
CA ASP A 218 -20.74 -9.40 53.74
C ASP A 218 -19.31 -9.80 54.15
N LEU A 219 -18.30 -9.12 53.59
CA LEU A 219 -16.88 -9.37 53.86
C LEU A 219 -16.41 -8.53 55.07
N TYR A 220 -15.97 -9.23 56.11
CA TYR A 220 -15.46 -8.63 57.34
C TYR A 220 -14.06 -9.15 57.62
N LYS A 221 -13.25 -8.36 58.33
CA LYS A 221 -12.03 -8.87 58.97
C LYS A 221 -12.43 -9.68 60.18
N ASP A 222 -11.72 -10.78 60.44
CA ASP A 222 -11.94 -11.57 61.64
C ASP A 222 -11.74 -10.70 62.90
N GLY A 223 -12.75 -10.67 63.77
CA GLY A 223 -12.79 -9.82 64.96
C GLY A 223 -13.24 -8.37 64.76
N ASP A 224 -13.52 -7.91 63.53
CA ASP A 224 -14.10 -6.59 63.26
C ASP A 224 -15.63 -6.64 63.16
N THR A 225 -16.29 -5.51 63.42
CA THR A 225 -17.74 -5.32 63.33
C THR A 225 -18.16 -4.42 62.17
N THR A 226 -17.20 -3.89 61.41
CA THR A 226 -17.44 -3.05 60.24
C THR A 226 -17.16 -3.81 58.93
N ALA A 227 -18.07 -3.68 57.96
CA ALA A 227 -17.87 -4.29 56.64
C ALA A 227 -16.74 -3.55 55.91
N LEU A 228 -15.92 -4.30 55.16
CA LEU A 228 -14.85 -3.68 54.36
C LEU A 228 -15.42 -2.79 53.24
N PHE A 229 -16.56 -3.17 52.67
CA PHE A 229 -17.20 -2.50 51.53
C PHE A 229 -18.69 -2.32 51.75
N ASN A 230 -19.23 -1.21 51.24
CA ASN A 230 -20.67 -0.95 51.18
C ASN A 230 -21.17 -1.05 49.73
N ALA A 231 -22.47 -1.23 49.56
CA ALA A 231 -23.08 -1.15 48.24
C ALA A 231 -22.90 0.24 47.64
N ASN A 232 -22.52 0.29 46.35
CA ASN A 232 -22.13 1.48 45.56
C ASN A 232 -20.72 2.03 45.83
N ASP A 233 -19.91 1.38 46.67
CA ASP A 233 -18.49 1.72 46.74
C ASP A 233 -17.81 1.37 45.40
N VAL A 234 -16.91 2.23 44.92
CA VAL A 234 -15.99 1.91 43.81
C VAL A 234 -14.61 1.65 44.39
N ILE A 235 -14.12 0.43 44.23
CA ILE A 235 -12.79 0.00 44.66
C ILE A 235 -11.81 0.35 43.56
N THR A 236 -10.71 1.02 43.90
CA THR A 236 -9.60 1.28 42.99
C THR A 236 -8.35 0.57 43.53
N PHE A 237 -7.72 -0.23 42.68
CA PHE A 237 -6.52 -0.99 43.00
C PHE A 237 -5.32 -0.48 42.19
N THR A 238 -4.28 -0.01 42.87
CA THR A 238 -3.06 0.56 42.24
C THR A 238 -1.80 -0.15 42.76
N PRO A 239 -1.52 -1.39 42.34
CA PRO A 239 -0.39 -2.16 42.86
C PRO A 239 0.95 -1.77 42.24
N ARG A 240 2.02 -2.40 42.74
CA ARG A 240 3.37 -2.35 42.14
C ARG A 240 3.89 -3.72 41.72
N LYS A 241 4.50 -3.78 40.53
CA LYS A 241 5.21 -4.95 39.97
C LYS A 241 6.62 -4.50 39.51
N GLY A 242 7.65 -5.21 39.95
CA GLY A 242 9.05 -4.84 39.70
C GLY A 242 9.43 -3.45 40.25
N GLY A 243 8.73 -2.98 41.29
CA GLY A 243 8.88 -1.64 41.86
C GLY A 243 8.20 -0.51 41.09
N ARG A 244 7.55 -0.78 39.95
CA ARG A 244 6.80 0.20 39.14
C ARG A 244 5.32 0.18 39.53
N LEU A 245 4.67 1.34 39.54
CA LEU A 245 3.21 1.43 39.66
C LEU A 245 2.55 0.94 38.37
N LEU A 246 1.51 0.12 38.51
CA LEU A 246 0.67 -0.32 37.40
C LEU A 246 -0.52 0.62 37.21
N GLU A 247 -1.20 0.51 36.07
CA GLU A 247 -2.40 1.28 35.81
C GLU A 247 -3.53 0.83 36.75
N PRO A 248 -4.27 1.78 37.37
CA PRO A 248 -5.29 1.44 38.34
C PRO A 248 -6.50 0.81 37.66
N GLN A 249 -7.00 -0.29 38.22
CA GLN A 249 -8.27 -0.88 37.83
C GLN A 249 -9.34 -0.57 38.87
N THR A 250 -10.59 -0.47 38.42
CA THR A 250 -11.74 -0.13 39.28
C THR A 250 -12.82 -1.18 39.24
N LEU A 251 -13.38 -1.53 40.41
CA LEU A 251 -14.52 -2.44 40.55
C LEU A 251 -15.64 -1.76 41.32
N ALA A 252 -16.83 -1.67 40.72
CA ALA A 252 -18.02 -1.13 41.39
C ALA A 252 -18.71 -2.23 42.21
N VAL A 253 -18.86 -2.00 43.51
CA VAL A 253 -19.51 -2.94 44.45
C VAL A 253 -21.03 -2.85 44.31
N THR A 254 -21.63 -3.93 43.84
CA THR A 254 -23.09 -4.08 43.73
C THR A 254 -23.60 -5.13 44.72
N ALA A 255 -24.92 -5.34 44.79
CA ALA A 255 -25.51 -6.36 45.67
C ALA A 255 -25.12 -7.81 45.30
N THR A 256 -24.53 -8.02 44.11
CA THR A 256 -24.12 -9.35 43.62
C THR A 256 -22.61 -9.50 43.51
N THR A 257 -21.82 -8.44 43.76
CA THR A 257 -20.37 -8.54 43.58
C THR A 257 -19.75 -9.43 44.63
N SER A 258 -18.95 -10.39 44.17
CA SER A 258 -18.35 -11.42 45.01
C SER A 258 -16.86 -11.16 45.26
N LEU A 259 -16.31 -11.82 46.29
CA LEU A 259 -14.89 -11.82 46.56
C LEU A 259 -14.10 -12.38 45.38
N ALA A 260 -14.61 -13.40 44.68
CA ALA A 260 -13.95 -13.93 43.48
C ALA A 260 -13.73 -12.85 42.41
N GLU A 261 -14.69 -11.96 42.17
CA GLU A 261 -14.52 -10.87 41.20
C GLU A 261 -13.47 -9.85 41.66
N LEU A 262 -13.36 -9.58 42.96
CA LEU A 262 -12.29 -8.75 43.50
C LEU A 262 -10.91 -9.41 43.30
N LEU A 263 -10.80 -10.71 43.59
CA LEU A 263 -9.56 -11.47 43.40
C LEU A 263 -9.18 -11.53 41.92
N THR A 264 -10.15 -11.73 41.02
CA THR A 264 -9.95 -11.70 39.57
C THR A 264 -9.48 -10.32 39.12
N MET A 265 -10.09 -9.22 39.56
CA MET A 265 -9.62 -7.86 39.24
C MET A 265 -8.18 -7.63 39.72
N MET A 266 -7.85 -8.10 40.91
CA MET A 266 -6.47 -8.02 41.43
C MET A 266 -5.48 -8.82 40.57
N ASP A 267 -5.86 -10.03 40.16
CA ASP A 267 -5.05 -10.94 39.34
C ASP A 267 -4.78 -10.34 37.96
N GLN A 268 -5.82 -9.79 37.33
CA GLN A 268 -5.76 -9.09 36.04
C GLN A 268 -4.91 -7.82 36.11
N THR A 269 -5.07 -7.01 37.17
CA THR A 269 -4.26 -5.78 37.35
C THR A 269 -2.77 -6.10 37.53
N LEU A 270 -2.46 -7.21 38.20
CA LEU A 270 -1.08 -7.65 38.41
C LEU A 270 -0.50 -8.42 37.19
N GLY A 271 -1.34 -8.84 36.25
CA GLY A 271 -0.97 -9.64 35.09
C GLY A 271 -0.25 -10.92 35.51
N ILE A 272 -0.87 -11.71 36.40
CA ILE A 272 -0.26 -12.95 36.89
C ILE A 272 -0.59 -14.07 35.91
N HIS A 273 0.44 -14.56 35.22
CA HIS A 273 0.25 -15.68 34.29
C HIS A 273 0.09 -16.99 35.06
N SER A 274 -0.97 -17.73 34.79
CA SER A 274 -1.25 -19.04 35.41
C SER A 274 -1.55 -20.11 34.36
N GLY A 275 -1.34 -21.38 34.72
CA GLY A 275 -1.59 -22.54 33.84
C GLY A 275 -0.47 -22.85 32.84
N GLY A 276 -0.71 -23.88 32.00
CA GLY A 276 0.28 -24.36 31.02
C GLY A 276 1.59 -24.86 31.65
N ASP A 277 2.72 -24.44 31.08
CA ASP A 277 4.07 -24.76 31.55
C ASP A 277 4.63 -23.73 32.56
N VAL A 278 3.80 -22.80 33.06
CA VAL A 278 4.25 -21.80 34.04
C VAL A 278 4.58 -22.52 35.36
N PRO A 279 5.79 -22.33 35.93
CA PRO A 279 6.20 -23.00 37.17
C PRO A 279 5.28 -22.68 38.36
N THR A 280 4.99 -23.71 39.16
CA THR A 280 4.26 -23.59 40.43
C THR A 280 5.18 -23.21 41.57
N GLU A 281 4.67 -22.42 42.51
CA GLU A 281 5.39 -22.03 43.74
C GLU A 281 4.82 -22.82 44.91
N GLY A 282 5.67 -23.64 45.56
CA GLY A 282 5.23 -24.47 46.70
C GLY A 282 4.15 -25.51 46.35
N GLY A 283 3.96 -25.84 45.08
CA GLY A 283 2.92 -26.76 44.59
C GLY A 283 1.59 -26.09 44.24
N SER A 284 1.49 -24.77 44.40
CA SER A 284 0.32 -23.97 43.99
C SER A 284 0.61 -23.21 42.70
N ASN A 285 -0.39 -23.12 41.82
CA ASN A 285 -0.28 -22.31 40.61
C ASN A 285 -0.18 -20.82 40.98
N PRO A 286 0.60 -20.01 40.22
CA PRO A 286 0.54 -18.57 40.33
C PRO A 286 -0.89 -18.07 40.14
N GLY A 287 -1.23 -17.01 40.86
CA GLY A 287 -2.53 -16.40 40.88
C GLY A 287 -2.91 -15.93 42.28
N ILE A 288 -4.11 -15.37 42.39
CA ILE A 288 -4.65 -14.89 43.66
C ILE A 288 -5.78 -15.82 44.11
N THR A 289 -5.65 -16.35 45.32
CA THR A 289 -6.64 -17.26 45.91
C THR A 289 -6.93 -16.91 47.35
N ILE A 290 -8.03 -17.41 47.89
CA ILE A 290 -8.32 -17.38 49.32
C ILE A 290 -8.11 -18.78 49.89
N ASP A 291 -7.34 -18.89 50.97
CA ASP A 291 -7.05 -20.17 51.60
C ASP A 291 -8.20 -20.65 52.51
N ALA A 292 -8.10 -21.88 53.00
CA ALA A 292 -9.09 -22.47 53.89
C ALA A 292 -9.21 -21.77 55.26
N ASN A 293 -8.29 -20.86 55.58
CA ASN A 293 -8.29 -20.06 56.80
C ASN A 293 -8.82 -18.63 56.56
N GLY A 294 -9.19 -18.29 55.32
CA GLY A 294 -9.72 -16.98 54.95
C GLY A 294 -8.65 -15.94 54.66
N LEU A 295 -7.40 -16.34 54.49
CA LEU A 295 -6.30 -15.46 54.11
C LEU A 295 -6.22 -15.35 52.59
N ILE A 296 -6.08 -14.13 52.08
CA ILE A 296 -5.82 -13.90 50.65
C ILE A 296 -4.35 -14.19 50.39
N GLN A 297 -4.08 -15.16 49.53
CA GLN A 297 -2.74 -15.53 49.09
C GLN A 297 -2.53 -15.05 47.65
N VAL A 298 -1.47 -14.28 47.44
CA VAL A 298 -1.02 -13.81 46.13
C VAL A 298 0.27 -14.54 45.80
N ILE A 299 0.25 -15.32 44.72
CA ILE A 299 1.43 -16.02 44.20
C ILE A 299 1.77 -15.41 42.85
N GLY A 300 2.84 -14.63 42.78
CA GLY A 300 3.32 -13.99 41.57
C GLY A 300 4.25 -14.90 40.74
N ASN A 301 4.49 -14.50 39.51
CA ASN A 301 5.44 -15.18 38.64
C ASN A 301 6.90 -14.99 39.10
N ARG A 302 7.78 -15.85 38.58
CA ARG A 302 9.22 -15.79 38.80
C ARG A 302 9.89 -14.63 38.06
N GLY A 303 11.07 -14.23 38.52
CA GLY A 303 11.85 -13.12 37.96
C GLY A 303 11.79 -11.88 38.83
N SER A 304 12.93 -11.23 39.07
CA SER A 304 12.99 -10.02 39.91
C SER A 304 12.13 -8.86 39.42
N VAL A 305 11.91 -8.74 38.11
CA VAL A 305 11.02 -7.72 37.50
C VAL A 305 9.53 -8.04 37.72
N ASN A 306 9.20 -9.32 37.98
CA ASN A 306 7.84 -9.73 38.36
C ASN A 306 7.58 -9.60 39.85
N ASP A 307 8.50 -9.03 40.64
CA ASP A 307 8.34 -8.94 42.08
C ASP A 307 7.15 -8.05 42.46
N ILE A 308 6.18 -8.62 43.16
CA ILE A 308 4.94 -7.92 43.54
C ILE A 308 5.15 -7.25 44.90
N SER A 309 4.65 -6.02 45.03
CA SER A 309 4.64 -5.27 46.29
C SER A 309 3.28 -4.63 46.49
N LEU A 310 2.61 -5.02 47.59
CA LEU A 310 1.34 -4.46 48.02
C LEU A 310 1.54 -3.70 49.33
N THR A 311 1.16 -2.43 49.36
CA THR A 311 1.32 -1.52 50.49
C THR A 311 -0.02 -0.96 50.96
N LEU A 312 -0.06 -0.48 52.20
CA LEU A 312 -1.25 0.17 52.76
C LEU A 312 -1.49 1.49 52.01
N GLY A 313 -2.49 1.51 51.14
CA GLY A 313 -2.76 2.63 50.21
C GLY A 313 -3.02 2.19 48.78
N ASP A 314 -2.59 0.97 48.39
CA ASP A 314 -2.82 0.46 47.03
C ASP A 314 -4.31 0.12 46.79
N PHE A 315 -5.06 -0.13 47.87
CA PHE A 315 -6.52 -0.23 47.83
C PHE A 315 -7.18 1.04 48.38
N THR A 316 -8.03 1.64 47.57
CA THR A 316 -8.91 2.73 48.00
C THR A 316 -10.34 2.41 47.61
N LYS A 317 -11.30 2.94 48.37
CA LYS A 317 -12.72 2.89 48.04
C LYS A 317 -13.28 4.31 48.02
N THR A 318 -14.22 4.57 47.13
CA THR A 318 -14.96 5.83 47.07
C THR A 318 -16.46 5.58 47.02
N ASP A 319 -17.23 6.34 47.78
CA ASP A 319 -18.70 6.36 47.73
C ASP A 319 -19.25 7.35 46.69
N GLY A 320 -18.36 7.94 45.87
CA GLY A 320 -18.65 9.01 44.92
C GLY A 320 -18.43 10.43 45.48
N THR A 321 -18.23 10.57 46.79
CA THR A 321 -18.00 11.86 47.47
C THR A 321 -16.79 11.87 48.40
N THR A 322 -16.49 10.75 49.06
CA THR A 322 -15.35 10.58 49.97
C THR A 322 -14.52 9.36 49.57
N SER A 323 -13.20 9.49 49.61
CA SER A 323 -12.26 8.40 49.34
C SER A 323 -11.57 7.97 50.62
N ALA A 324 -11.53 6.67 50.87
CA ALA A 324 -10.93 6.07 52.05
C ALA A 324 -10.00 4.91 51.64
N THR A 325 -8.90 4.73 52.37
CA THR A 325 -8.02 3.58 52.20
C THR A 325 -8.72 2.33 52.73
N VAL A 326 -8.69 1.24 51.95
CA VAL A 326 -9.15 -0.07 52.42
C VAL A 326 -7.96 -0.77 53.05
N GLU A 327 -8.04 -1.02 54.36
CA GLU A 327 -6.93 -1.60 55.10
C GLU A 327 -6.84 -3.11 54.85
N ILE A 328 -6.11 -3.53 53.82
CA ILE A 328 -5.76 -4.95 53.60
C ILE A 328 -4.24 -5.06 53.66
N PRO A 329 -3.65 -5.18 54.87
CA PRO A 329 -2.21 -5.30 54.99
C PRO A 329 -1.74 -6.69 54.53
N PHE A 330 -0.74 -6.73 53.66
CA PHE A 330 -0.09 -7.97 53.23
C PHE A 330 1.26 -8.14 53.91
N SER A 331 1.60 -9.37 54.30
CA SER A 331 2.96 -9.76 54.67
C SER A 331 3.63 -10.41 53.48
N LYS A 332 4.86 -10.00 53.18
CA LYS A 332 5.67 -10.61 52.11
C LYS A 332 6.43 -11.80 52.66
N ASN A 333 5.97 -13.00 52.33
CA ASN A 333 6.58 -14.25 52.74
C ASN A 333 7.79 -14.61 51.88
N GLN A 334 7.76 -14.24 50.58
CA GLN A 334 8.82 -14.53 49.61
C GLN A 334 8.93 -13.40 48.58
N THR A 335 10.16 -13.05 48.19
CA THR A 335 10.47 -12.11 47.11
C THR A 335 10.78 -12.89 45.83
N ALA A 336 10.34 -12.38 44.67
CA ALA A 336 10.70 -12.98 43.40
C ALA A 336 12.21 -12.81 43.13
N ASP A 337 12.85 -13.82 42.54
CA ASP A 337 14.28 -13.83 42.28
C ASP A 337 14.64 -14.14 40.82
N GLY A 338 15.93 -13.97 40.52
CA GLY A 338 16.54 -14.31 39.24
C GLY A 338 16.58 -13.17 38.23
N GLU A 339 17.36 -13.43 37.18
CA GLU A 339 17.60 -12.53 36.06
C GLU A 339 16.33 -12.35 35.24
N SER A 340 15.95 -11.10 34.98
CA SER A 340 14.76 -10.77 34.21
C SER A 340 14.88 -9.42 33.53
N SER A 341 14.14 -9.23 32.46
CA SER A 341 14.08 -8.00 31.67
C SER A 341 12.64 -7.68 31.31
N ILE A 342 12.35 -6.41 31.11
CA ILE A 342 11.04 -5.93 30.66
C ILE A 342 11.22 -4.91 29.55
N THR A 343 10.37 -5.02 28.54
CA THR A 343 10.36 -4.16 27.36
C THR A 343 8.92 -3.86 27.00
N ASP A 344 8.61 -2.58 26.92
CA ASP A 344 7.31 -2.10 26.43
C ASP A 344 7.49 -1.71 24.96
N PHE A 345 6.61 -2.18 24.07
CA PHE A 345 6.63 -1.81 22.65
C PHE A 345 5.21 -1.56 22.13
N ILE A 346 5.12 -0.80 21.04
CA ILE A 346 3.83 -0.39 20.46
C ILE A 346 3.62 -1.17 19.16
N VAL A 347 2.44 -1.75 19.00
CA VAL A 347 1.94 -2.33 17.76
C VAL A 347 0.75 -1.51 17.25
N TYR A 348 0.39 -1.67 15.98
CA TYR A 348 -0.68 -0.90 15.35
C TYR A 348 -1.84 -1.81 14.95
N ASP A 349 -3.07 -1.43 15.26
CA ASP A 349 -4.26 -2.15 14.80
C ASP A 349 -4.59 -1.86 13.32
N SER A 350 -5.66 -2.46 12.78
CA SER A 350 -6.05 -2.28 11.37
C SER A 350 -6.49 -0.85 11.03
N LEU A 351 -6.78 -0.01 12.03
CA LEU A 351 -7.09 1.41 11.87
C LEU A 351 -5.87 2.30 12.15
N GLY A 352 -4.73 1.70 12.51
CA GLY A 352 -3.49 2.39 12.85
C GLY A 352 -3.47 2.98 14.27
N GLN A 353 -4.37 2.55 15.17
CA GLN A 353 -4.28 2.95 16.57
C GLN A 353 -3.13 2.21 17.26
N GLU A 354 -2.43 2.92 18.13
CA GLU A 354 -1.35 2.38 18.95
C GLU A 354 -1.91 1.45 20.03
N VAL A 355 -1.31 0.27 20.15
CA VAL A 355 -1.61 -0.76 21.14
C VAL A 355 -0.31 -1.07 21.89
N ASN A 356 -0.29 -0.89 23.21
CA ASN A 356 0.90 -1.12 24.01
C ASN A 356 1.00 -2.58 24.45
N VAL A 357 2.12 -3.23 24.12
CA VAL A 357 2.42 -4.60 24.53
C VAL A 357 3.65 -4.59 25.41
N LYS A 358 3.52 -5.20 26.58
CA LYS A 358 4.58 -5.39 27.55
C LYS A 358 5.11 -6.81 27.44
N LEU A 359 6.41 -6.92 27.19
CA LEU A 359 7.16 -8.17 27.18
C LEU A 359 8.01 -8.24 28.44
N THR A 360 7.72 -9.21 29.30
CA THR A 360 8.58 -9.55 30.43
C THR A 360 9.25 -10.89 30.17
N THR A 361 10.55 -10.98 30.42
CA THR A 361 11.33 -12.21 30.27
C THR A 361 12.10 -12.53 31.55
N TYR A 362 12.28 -13.81 31.86
CA TYR A 362 13.13 -14.23 32.97
C TYR A 362 13.86 -15.54 32.67
N LEU A 363 15.01 -15.74 33.32
CA LEU A 363 15.83 -16.95 33.19
C LEU A 363 15.21 -18.09 34.01
N GLU A 364 14.54 -19.02 33.34
CA GLU A 364 13.83 -20.14 33.98
C GLU A 364 14.76 -21.28 34.38
N SER A 365 15.67 -21.66 33.48
CA SER A 365 16.62 -22.74 33.74
C SER A 365 17.90 -22.59 32.91
N ARG A 366 18.97 -23.21 33.39
CA ARG A 366 20.26 -23.23 32.71
C ARG A 366 20.97 -24.55 32.91
N ASP A 367 21.39 -25.14 31.80
CA ASP A 367 22.25 -26.31 31.73
C ASP A 367 23.65 -25.93 31.21
N SER A 368 24.56 -26.90 31.08
CA SER A 368 25.91 -26.67 30.58
C SER A 368 25.99 -26.27 29.11
N THR A 369 24.91 -26.49 28.35
CA THR A 369 24.86 -26.29 26.88
C THR A 369 23.67 -25.46 26.42
N SER A 370 22.76 -25.07 27.31
CA SER A 370 21.56 -24.32 26.95
C SER A 370 21.03 -23.47 28.10
N SER A 371 20.39 -22.35 27.78
CA SER A 371 19.70 -21.49 28.74
C SER A 371 18.28 -21.24 28.26
N THR A 372 17.29 -21.50 29.10
CA THR A 372 15.87 -21.36 28.78
C THR A 372 15.32 -20.11 29.44
N PHE A 373 14.77 -19.21 28.62
CA PHE A 373 14.07 -18.03 29.07
C PHE A 373 12.58 -18.20 28.83
N ARG A 374 11.78 -17.76 29.79
CA ARG A 374 10.33 -17.66 29.64
C ARG A 374 9.96 -16.21 29.40
N TYR A 375 8.97 -16.01 28.54
CA TYR A 375 8.38 -14.72 28.29
C TYR A 375 6.90 -14.68 28.68
N PHE A 376 6.46 -13.48 29.00
CA PHE A 376 5.10 -13.08 29.32
C PHE A 376 4.77 -11.85 28.48
N LEU A 377 3.65 -11.91 27.78
CA LEU A 377 3.11 -10.81 27.00
C LEU A 377 1.81 -10.34 27.66
N GLU A 378 1.74 -9.05 27.90
CA GLU A 378 0.66 -8.36 28.61
C GLU A 378 0.25 -7.12 27.81
N SER A 379 -1.04 -6.79 27.74
CA SER A 379 -1.53 -5.53 27.15
C SER A 379 -2.82 -5.06 27.82
N ASN A 380 -2.85 -3.79 28.24
CA ASN A 380 -4.05 -3.17 28.80
C ASN A 380 -5.07 -2.77 27.72
N ASP A 381 -4.65 -2.77 26.45
CA ASP A 381 -5.48 -2.42 25.30
C ASP A 381 -6.26 -3.62 24.74
N ASP A 382 -6.05 -4.80 25.33
CA ASP A 382 -6.84 -5.99 25.06
C ASP A 382 -8.28 -5.81 25.55
N SER A 383 -9.24 -6.25 24.75
CA SER A 383 -10.66 -6.11 25.08
C SER A 383 -11.15 -7.18 26.05
N ASP A 384 -10.37 -8.24 26.24
CA ASP A 384 -10.63 -9.25 27.25
C ASP A 384 -10.44 -8.67 28.65
N ALA A 385 -11.05 -9.33 29.64
CA ALA A 385 -10.94 -8.88 31.03
C ALA A 385 -9.51 -9.11 31.59
N ASP A 386 -8.77 -10.07 31.02
CA ASP A 386 -7.39 -10.36 31.40
C ASP A 386 -6.41 -9.57 30.54
N VAL A 387 -5.39 -9.01 31.18
CA VAL A 387 -4.30 -8.26 30.54
C VAL A 387 -3.28 -9.22 29.91
N VAL A 388 -3.33 -10.51 30.28
CA VAL A 388 -2.44 -11.57 29.80
C VAL A 388 -2.77 -11.98 28.36
N LEU A 389 -1.82 -11.77 27.45
CA LEU A 389 -1.96 -12.15 26.03
C LEU A 389 -1.42 -13.55 25.75
N ALA A 390 -0.17 -13.80 26.17
CA ALA A 390 0.51 -15.07 25.88
C ALA A 390 1.68 -15.32 26.84
N ASN A 391 2.05 -16.58 26.96
CA ASN A 391 3.28 -17.00 27.61
C ASN A 391 3.95 -18.11 26.78
N GLY A 392 5.27 -18.23 26.92
CA GLY A 392 6.04 -19.27 26.24
C GLY A 392 7.51 -19.19 26.59
N SER A 393 8.34 -20.04 25.98
CA SER A 393 9.77 -20.04 26.25
C SER A 393 10.59 -20.10 24.95
N PHE A 394 11.80 -19.57 25.04
CA PHE A 394 12.83 -19.69 24.01
C PHE A 394 14.14 -20.17 24.64
N VAL A 395 14.92 -20.93 23.88
CA VAL A 395 16.11 -21.63 24.38
C VAL A 395 17.34 -21.19 23.59
N PHE A 396 18.36 -20.70 24.28
CA PHE A 396 19.68 -20.43 23.70
C PHE A 396 20.53 -21.69 23.68
N ASP A 397 21.33 -21.86 22.63
CA ASP A 397 22.39 -22.86 22.58
C ASP A 397 23.65 -22.41 23.36
N GLY A 398 24.68 -23.26 23.34
CA GLY A 398 25.96 -22.99 24.02
C GLY A 398 26.80 -21.87 23.37
N VAL A 399 26.40 -21.38 22.20
CA VAL A 399 27.03 -20.26 21.49
C VAL A 399 26.27 -18.95 21.76
N GLY A 400 25.05 -19.03 22.30
CA GLY A 400 24.23 -17.88 22.64
C GLY A 400 23.23 -17.49 21.54
N GLU A 401 22.96 -18.38 20.58
CA GLU A 401 21.95 -18.19 19.54
C GLU A 401 20.65 -18.90 19.92
N VAL A 402 19.50 -18.41 19.44
CA VAL A 402 18.19 -19.04 19.73
C VAL A 402 18.05 -20.35 18.94
N SER A 403 17.92 -21.46 19.66
CA SER A 403 17.81 -22.81 19.11
C SER A 403 16.38 -23.35 19.02
N SER A 404 15.48 -22.85 19.88
CA SER A 404 14.08 -23.24 19.94
C SER A 404 13.21 -22.07 20.42
N GLY A 405 11.96 -22.05 19.99
CA GLY A 405 10.98 -21.02 20.37
C GLY A 405 11.22 -19.65 19.72
N ALA A 406 11.92 -19.62 18.58
CA ALA A 406 12.30 -18.39 17.89
C ALA A 406 11.11 -17.55 17.44
N ILE A 407 10.11 -18.16 16.80
CA ILE A 407 8.90 -17.46 16.36
C ILE A 407 7.73 -17.96 17.19
N GLN A 408 6.99 -17.03 17.78
CA GLN A 408 5.79 -17.30 18.56
C GLN A 408 4.64 -16.44 18.05
N GLN A 409 3.42 -16.89 18.24
CA GLN A 409 2.23 -16.14 17.85
C GLN A 409 1.38 -15.83 19.08
N PHE A 410 0.85 -14.61 19.13
CA PHE A 410 -0.15 -14.20 20.12
C PHE A 410 -1.26 -13.41 19.44
N SER A 411 -2.40 -13.32 20.10
CA SER A 411 -3.55 -12.53 19.65
C SER A 411 -3.86 -11.43 20.65
N ILE A 412 -4.34 -10.30 20.14
CA ILE A 412 -4.94 -9.22 20.94
C ILE A 412 -6.36 -9.04 20.43
N ASP A 413 -7.33 -9.09 21.33
CA ASP A 413 -8.73 -8.90 20.98
C ASP A 413 -9.07 -7.40 21.05
N ARG A 414 -9.71 -6.90 19.98
CA ARG A 414 -10.07 -5.48 19.83
C ARG A 414 -11.58 -5.34 19.67
N ASN A 415 -12.36 -6.13 20.42
CA ASN A 415 -13.82 -6.21 20.29
C ASN A 415 -14.55 -4.90 20.69
N ASN A 416 -13.86 -4.02 21.42
CA ASN A 416 -14.36 -2.71 21.83
C ASN A 416 -14.10 -1.60 20.78
N THR A 417 -13.47 -1.90 19.64
CA THR A 417 -13.20 -0.96 18.55
C THR A 417 -13.76 -1.46 17.21
N ALA A 418 -13.72 -0.62 16.17
CA ALA A 418 -14.09 -1.01 14.81
C ALA A 418 -12.93 -1.65 14.03
N ALA A 419 -11.80 -1.95 14.70
CA ALA A 419 -10.66 -2.61 14.10
C ALA A 419 -10.94 -4.12 13.88
N VAL A 420 -10.14 -4.74 13.01
CA VAL A 420 -10.16 -6.18 12.82
C VAL A 420 -9.72 -6.88 14.11
N SER A 421 -10.57 -7.77 14.62
CA SER A 421 -10.36 -8.54 15.85
C SER A 421 -10.62 -10.03 15.57
N PRO A 422 -9.78 -10.97 16.07
CA PRO A 422 -8.56 -10.74 16.84
C PRO A 422 -7.38 -10.31 15.95
N MET A 423 -6.50 -9.48 16.51
CA MET A 423 -5.23 -9.11 15.89
C MET A 423 -4.19 -10.18 16.17
N GLN A 424 -3.81 -10.95 15.15
CA GLN A 424 -2.77 -11.98 15.27
C GLN A 424 -1.39 -11.42 14.93
N ILE A 425 -0.43 -11.59 15.85
CA ILE A 425 0.93 -11.05 15.74
C ILE A 425 1.93 -12.19 15.95
N ASN A 426 2.90 -12.30 15.05
CA ASN A 426 4.06 -13.15 15.22
C ASN A 426 5.21 -12.33 15.83
N ILE A 427 5.75 -12.79 16.96
CA ILE A 427 6.94 -12.23 17.59
C ILE A 427 8.14 -13.13 17.29
N ASP A 428 9.19 -12.52 16.75
CA ASP A 428 10.44 -13.19 16.38
C ASP A 428 11.55 -12.81 17.36
N PHE A 429 12.04 -13.82 18.08
CA PHE A 429 13.14 -13.78 19.02
C PHE A 429 14.47 -14.27 18.41
N SER A 430 14.50 -14.68 17.13
CA SER A 430 15.70 -15.27 16.50
C SER A 430 16.93 -14.37 16.53
N THR A 431 16.75 -13.06 16.56
CA THR A 431 17.83 -12.05 16.66
C THR A 431 18.28 -11.74 18.09
N LEU A 432 17.69 -12.38 19.10
CA LEU A 432 18.18 -12.29 20.47
C LEU A 432 19.49 -13.05 20.63
N THR A 433 20.38 -12.50 21.45
CA THR A 433 21.62 -13.19 21.84
C THR A 433 21.61 -13.50 23.34
N GLY A 434 22.07 -14.68 23.70
CA GLY A 434 22.31 -15.09 25.09
C GLY A 434 23.62 -14.54 25.67
N ILE A 435 24.30 -13.67 24.94
CA ILE A 435 25.64 -13.14 25.25
C ILE A 435 25.50 -11.71 25.77
N SER A 436 25.21 -11.57 27.05
CA SER A 436 25.31 -10.29 27.76
C SER A 436 26.38 -10.32 28.86
N THR A 437 26.88 -9.15 29.25
CA THR A 437 27.78 -9.00 30.40
C THR A 437 26.99 -8.65 31.65
N THR A 438 27.46 -9.06 32.83
CA THR A 438 26.80 -8.76 34.11
C THR A 438 26.63 -7.26 34.38
N SER A 439 27.47 -6.40 33.79
CA SER A 439 27.34 -4.94 33.92
C SER A 439 26.28 -4.34 33.00
N ALA A 440 25.96 -5.01 31.89
CA ALA A 440 24.92 -4.58 30.95
C ALA A 440 23.54 -5.15 31.34
N GLY A 441 23.51 -6.32 31.99
CA GLY A 441 22.27 -7.01 32.35
C GLY A 441 21.50 -7.52 31.13
N SER A 442 20.28 -8.01 31.34
CA SER A 442 19.39 -8.38 30.23
C SER A 442 18.66 -7.16 29.69
N ALA A 443 18.86 -6.87 28.40
CA ALA A 443 18.18 -5.78 27.71
C ALA A 443 17.62 -6.28 26.37
N ILE A 444 16.32 -6.10 26.21
CA ILE A 444 15.56 -6.48 25.01
C ILE A 444 14.90 -5.22 24.45
N THR A 445 14.86 -5.09 23.14
CA THR A 445 14.22 -3.95 22.45
C THR A 445 13.51 -4.41 21.18
N LEU A 446 12.47 -3.68 20.79
CA LEU A 446 11.88 -3.82 19.46
C LEU A 446 12.90 -3.41 18.39
N GLN A 447 13.24 -4.30 17.46
CA GLN A 447 14.11 -3.99 16.34
C GLN A 447 13.31 -3.43 15.16
N SER A 448 12.27 -4.15 14.74
CA SER A 448 11.45 -3.78 13.59
C SER A 448 10.03 -4.33 13.75
N GLN A 449 9.08 -3.69 13.05
CA GLN A 449 7.71 -4.18 12.91
C GLN A 449 7.17 -3.78 11.54
N ASP A 450 6.12 -4.47 11.09
CA ASP A 450 5.46 -4.21 9.80
C ASP A 450 4.19 -3.35 9.91
N GLY A 451 3.74 -3.00 11.11
CA GLY A 451 2.61 -2.09 11.30
C GLY A 451 3.00 -0.61 11.29
N SER A 452 2.04 0.25 10.99
CA SER A 452 2.23 1.69 10.97
C SER A 452 0.99 2.46 11.40
N SER A 453 1.21 3.68 11.88
CA SER A 453 0.16 4.67 12.05
C SER A 453 -0.49 5.05 10.70
N PRO A 454 -1.69 5.68 10.72
CA PRO A 454 -2.32 6.18 9.51
C PRO A 454 -1.41 7.21 8.83
N GLY A 455 -1.13 6.96 7.56
CA GLY A 455 -0.36 7.87 6.72
C GLY A 455 -1.17 8.36 5.54
N SER A 456 -0.88 9.58 5.09
CA SER A 456 -1.52 10.19 3.92
C SER A 456 -0.71 9.94 2.66
N LEU A 457 -1.37 9.87 1.51
CA LEU A 457 -0.70 9.69 0.22
C LEU A 457 0.16 10.93 -0.10
N SER A 458 1.48 10.78 -0.07
CA SER A 458 2.42 11.89 -0.26
C SER A 458 2.83 12.07 -1.72
N ARG A 459 3.11 10.98 -2.42
CA ARG A 459 3.55 10.99 -3.83
C ARG A 459 3.14 9.70 -4.53
N PHE A 460 3.21 9.69 -5.85
CA PHE A 460 3.02 8.48 -6.65
C PHE A 460 4.17 8.30 -7.64
N VAL A 461 4.38 7.07 -8.07
CA VAL A 461 5.34 6.69 -9.11
C VAL A 461 4.65 5.72 -10.06
N ILE A 462 4.88 5.88 -11.36
CA ILE A 462 4.34 5.00 -12.39
C ILE A 462 5.49 4.13 -12.90
N ASP A 463 5.30 2.81 -12.91
CA ASP A 463 6.31 1.87 -13.40
C ASP A 463 6.26 1.68 -14.93
N GLU A 464 7.19 0.87 -15.46
CA GLU A 464 7.27 0.62 -16.90
C GLU A 464 6.08 -0.20 -17.45
N THR A 465 5.36 -0.89 -16.57
CA THR A 465 4.17 -1.68 -16.89
C THR A 465 2.87 -0.86 -16.78
N GLY A 466 2.98 0.40 -16.39
CA GLY A 466 1.88 1.34 -16.21
C GLY A 466 1.22 1.27 -14.83
N VAL A 467 1.72 0.46 -13.90
CA VAL A 467 1.20 0.37 -12.53
C VAL A 467 1.59 1.62 -11.76
N ILE A 468 0.60 2.21 -11.11
CA ILE A 468 0.69 3.43 -10.33
C ILE A 468 0.83 3.01 -8.88
N ASN A 469 1.98 3.29 -8.28
CA ASN A 469 2.25 3.01 -6.88
C ASN A 469 2.24 4.32 -6.10
N GLY A 470 1.33 4.41 -5.14
CA GLY A 470 1.28 5.47 -4.14
C GLY A 470 2.26 5.21 -3.01
N ILE A 471 2.99 6.25 -2.61
CA ILE A 471 3.93 6.25 -1.50
C ILE A 471 3.38 7.19 -0.43
N PHE A 472 3.08 6.62 0.73
CA PHE A 472 2.50 7.29 1.86
C PHE A 472 3.61 7.88 2.76
N ASP A 473 3.27 8.90 3.55
CA ASP A 473 4.20 9.53 4.50
C ASP A 473 4.67 8.60 5.64
N ASN A 474 3.87 7.59 5.97
CA ASN A 474 4.21 6.49 6.89
C ASN A 474 5.13 5.42 6.27
N GLY A 475 5.60 5.63 5.03
CA GLY A 475 6.53 4.73 4.34
C GLY A 475 5.86 3.55 3.63
N ILE A 476 4.54 3.40 3.73
CA ILE A 476 3.79 2.36 3.03
C ILE A 476 3.77 2.65 1.53
N ILE A 477 3.80 1.58 0.73
CA ILE A 477 3.54 1.62 -0.71
C ILE A 477 2.29 0.78 -1.00
N ARG A 478 1.34 1.35 -1.75
CA ARG A 478 0.16 0.65 -2.28
C ARG A 478 -0.03 0.94 -3.75
N THR A 479 -0.56 -0.03 -4.47
CA THR A 479 -0.94 0.16 -5.87
C THR A 479 -2.28 0.90 -5.93
N LEU A 480 -2.36 1.95 -6.75
CA LEU A 480 -3.57 2.77 -6.92
C LEU A 480 -4.32 2.47 -8.22
N GLY A 481 -3.65 1.82 -9.18
CA GLY A 481 -4.23 1.46 -10.47
C GLY A 481 -3.16 1.13 -11.49
N GLN A 482 -3.57 0.84 -12.72
CA GLN A 482 -2.68 0.58 -13.84
C GLN A 482 -3.20 1.23 -15.12
N VAL A 483 -2.35 2.02 -15.79
CA VAL A 483 -2.66 2.62 -17.09
C VAL A 483 -2.71 1.51 -18.16
N VAL A 484 -3.80 1.51 -18.93
CA VAL A 484 -4.01 0.53 -20.01
C VAL A 484 -3.73 1.20 -21.36
N LEU A 485 -3.12 0.42 -22.27
CA LEU A 485 -2.84 0.85 -23.63
C LEU A 485 -3.83 0.18 -24.59
N ALA A 486 -4.20 0.91 -25.65
CA ALA A 486 -4.94 0.36 -26.79
C ALA A 486 -3.99 0.10 -27.96
N ARG A 487 -4.16 -1.04 -28.61
CA ARG A 487 -3.56 -1.33 -29.91
C ARG A 487 -4.63 -1.56 -30.95
N PHE A 488 -4.30 -1.20 -32.18
CA PHE A 488 -5.16 -1.39 -33.35
C PHE A 488 -4.45 -2.30 -34.34
N SER A 489 -5.20 -3.18 -35.00
CA SER A 489 -4.64 -3.98 -36.09
C SER A 489 -4.16 -3.11 -37.25
N ASN A 490 -4.84 -1.99 -37.49
CA ASN A 490 -4.47 -1.03 -38.52
C ASN A 490 -4.52 0.42 -38.01
N PRO A 491 -3.41 0.97 -37.46
CA PRO A 491 -3.37 2.35 -36.99
C PRO A 491 -3.69 3.40 -38.07
N GLN A 492 -3.42 3.10 -39.35
CA GLN A 492 -3.73 4.01 -40.47
C GLN A 492 -5.24 4.21 -40.68
N GLY A 493 -6.08 3.34 -40.13
CA GLY A 493 -7.53 3.46 -40.18
C GLY A 493 -8.12 4.37 -39.12
N LEU A 494 -7.31 4.90 -38.20
CA LEU A 494 -7.76 5.80 -37.15
C LEU A 494 -8.12 7.18 -37.72
N LEU A 495 -9.16 7.79 -37.17
CA LEU A 495 -9.63 9.12 -37.54
C LEU A 495 -9.03 10.16 -36.59
N ASP A 496 -8.54 11.28 -37.13
CA ASP A 496 -8.07 12.41 -36.31
C ASP A 496 -9.28 13.13 -35.69
N ASN A 497 -9.24 13.37 -34.38
CA ASN A 497 -10.29 14.06 -33.63
C ASN A 497 -9.82 15.41 -33.07
N GLY A 498 -8.67 15.92 -33.54
CA GLY A 498 -8.05 17.13 -33.01
C GLY A 498 -7.35 16.91 -31.67
N ASN A 499 -6.63 17.92 -31.19
CA ASN A 499 -5.87 17.88 -29.92
C ASN A 499 -4.96 16.64 -29.78
N THR A 500 -4.35 16.18 -30.88
CA THR A 500 -3.55 14.94 -30.96
C THR A 500 -4.26 13.68 -30.47
N THR A 501 -5.60 13.66 -30.55
CA THR A 501 -6.44 12.51 -30.26
C THR A 501 -6.96 11.83 -31.53
N PHE A 502 -7.27 10.55 -31.39
CA PHE A 502 -7.73 9.67 -32.46
C PHE A 502 -9.02 8.96 -32.05
N LEU A 503 -9.91 8.75 -33.01
CA LEU A 503 -11.10 7.93 -32.89
C LEU A 503 -10.93 6.62 -33.67
N GLU A 504 -11.64 5.59 -33.21
CA GLU A 504 -11.76 4.34 -33.97
C GLU A 504 -12.43 4.61 -35.32
N GLY A 505 -11.81 4.11 -36.39
CA GLY A 505 -12.41 4.13 -37.72
C GLY A 505 -12.84 2.73 -38.15
N VAL A 506 -13.74 2.64 -39.13
CA VAL A 506 -14.20 1.34 -39.65
C VAL A 506 -13.05 0.45 -40.18
N SER A 507 -11.94 1.06 -40.59
CA SER A 507 -10.76 0.37 -41.12
C SER A 507 -9.65 0.14 -40.08
N SER A 508 -9.74 0.75 -38.88
CA SER A 508 -8.75 0.50 -37.82
C SER A 508 -8.93 -0.86 -37.14
N GLY A 509 -10.16 -1.36 -37.17
CA GLY A 509 -10.63 -2.44 -36.32
C GLY A 509 -10.87 -1.96 -34.89
N THR A 510 -11.43 -2.86 -34.08
CA THR A 510 -11.72 -2.61 -32.67
C THR A 510 -10.42 -2.48 -31.86
N PRO A 511 -10.41 -1.66 -30.79
CA PRO A 511 -9.26 -1.53 -29.90
C PRO A 511 -8.99 -2.85 -29.15
N PHE A 512 -7.73 -3.30 -29.18
CA PHE A 512 -7.23 -4.36 -28.30
C PHE A 512 -6.63 -3.72 -27.06
N LEU A 513 -7.30 -3.90 -25.91
CA LEU A 513 -6.85 -3.42 -24.61
C LEU A 513 -5.75 -4.34 -24.07
N VAL A 514 -4.60 -3.76 -23.75
CA VAL A 514 -3.40 -4.49 -23.31
C VAL A 514 -2.65 -3.69 -22.27
N THR A 515 -2.02 -4.37 -21.31
CA THR A 515 -1.10 -3.73 -20.37
C THR A 515 0.22 -3.41 -21.08
N ALA A 516 0.95 -2.39 -20.60
CA ALA A 516 2.24 -2.04 -21.17
C ALA A 516 3.24 -3.20 -21.06
N GLY A 517 4.11 -3.36 -22.08
CA GLY A 517 5.11 -4.42 -22.17
C GLY A 517 4.59 -5.81 -22.55
N ASN A 518 3.27 -6.02 -22.60
CA ASN A 518 2.66 -7.32 -22.92
C ASN A 518 1.99 -7.34 -24.29
N PHE A 519 1.86 -8.54 -24.86
CA PHE A 519 1.14 -8.80 -26.12
C PHE A 519 1.58 -7.94 -27.32
N GLY A 520 2.79 -7.38 -27.31
CA GLY A 520 3.30 -6.49 -28.36
C GLY A 520 2.95 -5.02 -28.18
N ALA A 521 2.45 -4.62 -27.00
CA ALA A 521 2.45 -3.23 -26.57
C ALA A 521 3.85 -2.79 -26.13
N GLY A 522 4.15 -1.51 -26.36
CA GLY A 522 5.32 -0.84 -25.82
C GLY A 522 5.28 -0.73 -24.29
N THR A 523 6.39 -0.33 -23.70
CA THR A 523 6.47 -0.02 -22.26
C THR A 523 6.12 1.44 -22.02
N ILE A 524 5.75 1.78 -20.79
CA ILE A 524 5.55 3.17 -20.37
C ILE A 524 6.86 3.68 -19.77
N ARG A 525 7.15 4.96 -19.97
CA ARG A 525 8.24 5.65 -19.30
C ARG A 525 7.68 6.84 -18.55
N SER A 526 7.76 6.77 -17.22
CA SER A 526 7.30 7.82 -16.32
C SER A 526 8.22 9.04 -16.37
N GLY A 527 7.65 10.22 -16.14
CA GLY A 527 8.37 11.49 -16.17
C GLY A 527 9.00 11.78 -17.53
N SER A 528 8.31 11.43 -18.62
CA SER A 528 8.82 11.60 -19.99
C SER A 528 7.70 11.94 -20.95
N ILE A 529 8.02 12.63 -22.04
CA ILE A 529 7.06 13.02 -23.08
C ILE A 529 7.60 12.58 -24.45
N GLU A 530 6.73 12.03 -25.29
CA GLU A 530 7.01 11.78 -26.70
C GLU A 530 6.82 13.09 -27.51
N LEU A 531 7.87 13.53 -28.21
CA LEU A 531 7.82 14.67 -29.12
C LEU A 531 7.21 14.30 -30.47
N SER A 532 6.91 15.32 -31.28
CA SER A 532 6.57 15.15 -32.69
C SER A 532 7.64 14.34 -33.43
N ASN A 533 7.23 13.41 -34.30
CA ASN A 533 8.16 12.72 -35.21
C ASN A 533 8.48 13.54 -36.48
N THR A 534 8.10 14.81 -36.52
CA THR A 534 8.37 15.71 -37.65
C THR A 534 9.84 16.14 -37.69
N ASP A 535 10.54 15.80 -38.78
CA ASP A 535 11.85 16.36 -39.08
C ASP A 535 11.71 17.67 -39.89
N ILE A 536 11.94 18.81 -39.24
CA ILE A 536 11.83 20.14 -39.87
C ILE A 536 12.79 20.27 -41.06
N GLY A 537 14.02 19.76 -40.95
CA GLY A 537 15.03 19.89 -42.00
C GLY A 537 14.60 19.15 -43.27
N ARG A 538 14.11 17.92 -43.11
CA ARG A 538 13.57 17.14 -44.22
C ARG A 538 12.31 17.78 -44.82
N ASN A 539 11.36 18.18 -43.98
CA ASN A 539 10.12 18.83 -44.43
C ASN A 539 10.39 20.14 -45.21
N LEU A 540 11.38 20.94 -44.80
CA LEU A 540 11.77 22.16 -45.54
C LEU A 540 12.35 21.84 -46.92
N VAL A 541 13.15 20.77 -47.05
CA VAL A 541 13.65 20.31 -48.35
C VAL A 541 12.49 19.84 -49.23
N ASP A 542 11.58 19.04 -48.68
CA ASP A 542 10.41 18.55 -49.41
C ASP A 542 9.46 19.69 -49.82
N LEU A 543 9.36 20.76 -49.01
CA LEU A 543 8.64 21.99 -49.34
C LEU A 543 9.29 22.73 -50.53
N ILE A 544 10.63 22.82 -50.54
CA ILE A 544 11.37 23.44 -51.65
C ILE A 544 11.18 22.64 -52.95
N VAL A 545 11.24 21.31 -52.87
CA VAL A 545 11.01 20.43 -54.03
C VAL A 545 9.57 20.58 -54.53
N SER A 546 8.58 20.53 -53.65
CA SER A 546 7.16 20.64 -54.01
C SER A 546 6.83 22.01 -54.60
N SER A 547 7.36 23.10 -54.03
CA SER A 547 7.20 24.46 -54.57
C SER A 547 7.90 24.64 -55.92
N THR A 548 9.05 23.98 -56.12
CA THR A 548 9.75 23.98 -57.41
C THR A 548 8.94 23.21 -58.47
N ASN A 549 8.37 22.07 -58.12
CA ASN A 549 7.48 21.28 -58.98
C ASN A 549 6.19 22.05 -59.34
N TYR A 550 5.58 22.72 -58.36
CA TYR A 550 4.44 23.61 -58.57
C TYR A 550 4.76 24.70 -59.61
N ARG A 551 5.90 25.40 -59.45
CA ARG A 551 6.36 26.42 -60.41
C ARG A 551 6.68 25.80 -61.79
N GLY A 552 7.25 24.60 -61.82
CA GLY A 552 7.50 23.84 -63.04
C GLY A 552 6.21 23.57 -63.81
N ASN A 553 5.19 23.05 -63.14
CA ASN A 553 3.87 22.79 -63.72
C ASN A 553 3.20 24.09 -64.21
N ALA A 554 3.32 25.19 -63.46
CA ALA A 554 2.80 26.49 -63.89
C ALA A 554 3.50 27.02 -65.16
N ARG A 555 4.81 26.81 -65.32
CA ARG A 555 5.53 27.18 -66.55
C ARG A 555 5.10 26.38 -67.78
N VAL A 556 4.67 25.13 -67.60
CA VAL A 556 4.11 24.33 -68.70
C VAL A 556 2.79 24.94 -69.18
N ILE A 557 1.94 25.41 -68.26
CA ILE A 557 0.69 26.10 -68.58
C ILE A 557 0.97 27.38 -69.38
N ASP A 558 1.91 28.22 -68.93
CA ASP A 558 2.33 29.43 -69.65
C ASP A 558 2.88 29.10 -71.05
N SER A 559 3.71 28.06 -71.17
CA SER A 559 4.24 27.62 -72.47
C SER A 559 3.14 27.15 -73.42
N VAL A 560 2.13 26.42 -72.92
CA VAL A 560 0.99 26.00 -73.73
C VAL A 560 0.11 27.20 -74.12
N GLN A 561 -0.11 28.17 -73.22
CA GLN A 561 -0.84 29.39 -73.54
C GLN A 561 -0.18 30.16 -74.69
N ARG A 562 1.14 30.35 -74.64
CA ARG A 562 1.87 31.01 -75.73
C ARG A 562 1.72 30.27 -77.07
N LEU A 563 1.78 28.94 -77.08
CA LEU A 563 1.56 28.14 -78.30
C LEU A 563 0.12 28.28 -78.83
N VAL A 564 -0.87 28.36 -77.94
CA VAL A 564 -2.27 28.59 -78.32
C VAL A 564 -2.45 29.99 -78.91
N ASP A 565 -1.83 31.01 -78.32
CA ASP A 565 -1.86 32.38 -78.82
C ASP A 565 -1.17 32.51 -80.18
N GLU A 566 -0.02 31.88 -80.37
CA GLU A 566 0.67 31.80 -81.67
C GLU A 566 -0.18 31.08 -82.73
N LEU A 567 -0.85 29.98 -82.37
CA LEU A 567 -1.77 29.28 -83.27
C LEU A 567 -2.98 30.15 -83.66
N LEU A 568 -3.52 30.93 -82.71
CA LEU A 568 -4.61 31.88 -82.97
C LEU A 568 -4.18 33.01 -83.90
N LEU A 569 -2.93 33.46 -83.79
CA LEU A 569 -2.33 34.45 -84.69
C LEU A 569 -2.07 33.91 -86.09
N LEU A 570 -1.68 32.63 -86.23
CA LEU A 570 -1.48 31.95 -87.51
C LEU A 570 -2.79 31.53 -88.20
N GLY A 571 -3.88 31.40 -87.44
CA GLY A 571 -5.21 31.04 -87.93
C GLY A 571 -6.06 32.22 -88.43
N ARG A 572 -5.55 33.45 -88.34
CA ARG A 572 -6.11 34.66 -88.96
C ARG A 572 -5.34 35.00 -90.22
#